data_AF-A0A172QXL2-F1
#
_entry.id   AF-A0A172QXL2-F1
#
_cell.length_a   1.000
_cell.length_b   1.000
_cell.length_c   1.000
_cell.angle_alpha   90.00
_cell.angle_beta   90.00
_cell.angle_gamma   90.00
#
_symmetry.space_group_name_H-M   'P 1'
#
loop_
_entity.id
_entity.type
_entity.pdbx_description
1 polymer ?
#
loop_
_entity_poly.entity_id
_entity_poly.type
_entity_poly.pdbx_seq_one_letter_code
_entity_poly.pdbx_strand_id
1 'polypeptide(L)'
;MEQQYAGLHNVIVRDGETFGYQRIDAEIADIAVAKIRHGGGFDAGFVYFCDVDDAGHVYGLGDEQYRDAIRRVDAHVSAVIDAVQSREDEDWLVVLTTDHGHRDEGGHGGTSDRERESWAIVWSSNGELPQWPVEIAPHKLAEMALAAR
;
A
#
# COMPACT_ATOMS: atom_id res chain seq x y z
N MET A 1 18.07 9.77 14.14
CA MET A 1 19.08 10.74 13.67
C MET A 1 20.23 10.04 12.94
N GLU A 2 20.77 8.92 13.44
CA GLU A 2 21.85 8.15 12.78
C GLU A 2 21.50 7.61 11.38
N GLN A 3 20.32 7.02 11.19
CA GLN A 3 19.94 6.44 9.91
C GLN A 3 19.63 7.46 8.79
N GLN A 4 19.23 8.69 9.13
CA GLN A 4 19.00 9.74 8.14
C GLN A 4 20.32 10.22 7.53
N TYR A 5 21.35 10.41 8.36
CA TYR A 5 22.69 10.79 7.89
C TYR A 5 23.39 9.69 7.10
N ALA A 6 23.06 8.42 7.36
CA ALA A 6 23.53 7.28 6.58
C ALA A 6 22.81 7.11 5.23
N GLY A 7 21.81 7.94 4.90
CA GLY A 7 20.98 7.80 3.69
C GLY A 7 20.05 6.57 3.69
N LEU A 8 19.96 5.88 4.83
CA LEU A 8 19.13 4.69 5.02
C LEU A 8 17.68 5.08 5.31
N HIS A 9 17.49 6.13 6.12
CA HIS A 9 16.18 6.69 6.43
C HIS A 9 15.96 7.96 5.60
N ASN A 10 15.12 7.87 4.58
CA ASN A 10 14.72 9.02 3.77
C ASN A 10 13.36 9.53 4.26
N VAL A 11 13.33 10.71 4.89
CA VAL A 11 12.06 11.43 5.07
C VAL A 11 11.78 12.17 3.78
N ILE A 12 10.80 11.67 3.04
CA ILE A 12 10.36 12.31 1.81
C ILE A 12 9.05 12.98 2.17
N VAL A 13 9.09 14.28 2.42
CA VAL A 13 7.89 15.08 2.62
C VAL A 13 7.24 15.22 1.25
N ARG A 14 6.36 14.27 0.93
CA ARG A 14 5.42 14.37 -0.18
C ARG A 14 4.08 14.73 0.39
N ASP A 15 3.54 15.82 -0.11
CA ASP A 15 2.28 16.37 0.31
C ASP A 15 1.28 16.20 -0.84
N GLY A 16 0.49 15.14 -0.77
CA GLY A 16 -0.54 14.85 -1.78
C GLY A 16 -1.66 15.90 -1.78
N GLU A 17 -1.95 16.52 -0.63
CA GLU A 17 -2.90 17.62 -0.53
C GLU A 17 -2.44 18.84 -1.34
N THR A 18 -1.13 19.14 -1.31
CA THR A 18 -0.56 20.29 -2.03
C THR A 18 -0.25 19.98 -3.50
N PHE A 19 0.26 18.78 -3.80
CA PHE A 19 0.82 18.45 -5.12
C PHE A 19 0.02 17.45 -5.94
N GLY A 20 -1.07 16.92 -5.40
CA GLY A 20 -1.94 15.93 -6.03
C GLY A 20 -1.45 14.49 -5.83
N TYR A 21 -2.36 13.62 -5.40
CA TYR A 21 -2.04 12.23 -5.08
C TYR A 21 -1.59 11.39 -6.28
N GLN A 22 -2.10 11.65 -7.49
CA GLN A 22 -1.61 10.98 -8.71
C GLN A 22 -0.10 11.10 -8.90
N ARG A 23 0.45 12.29 -8.64
CA ARG A 23 1.89 12.54 -8.76
C ARG A 23 2.63 11.93 -7.59
N ILE A 24 2.13 12.13 -6.37
CA ILE A 24 2.80 11.68 -5.16
C ILE A 24 2.86 10.15 -5.08
N ASP A 25 1.78 9.45 -5.43
CA ASP A 25 1.74 7.99 -5.48
C ASP A 25 2.75 7.44 -6.49
N ALA A 26 2.88 8.06 -7.66
CA ALA A 26 3.88 7.67 -8.65
C ALA A 26 5.32 7.85 -8.11
N GLU A 27 5.61 8.96 -7.43
CA GLU A 27 6.92 9.18 -6.82
C GLU A 27 7.18 8.17 -5.68
N ILE A 28 6.18 7.88 -4.85
CA ILE A 28 6.26 6.85 -3.79
C ILE A 28 6.56 5.48 -4.39
N ALA A 29 5.88 5.10 -5.47
CA ALA A 29 6.11 3.84 -6.17
C ALA A 29 7.53 3.73 -6.71
N ASP A 30 8.03 4.78 -7.39
CA ASP A 30 9.40 4.82 -7.93
C ASP A 30 10.45 4.66 -6.83
N ILE A 31 10.25 5.32 -5.68
CA ILE A 31 11.14 5.24 -4.53
C ILE A 31 11.10 3.83 -3.91
N ALA A 32 9.91 3.25 -3.74
CA ALA A 32 9.75 1.91 -3.22
C ALA A 32 10.45 0.89 -4.12
N VAL A 33 10.22 0.95 -5.43
CA VAL A 33 10.87 0.11 -6.44
C VAL A 33 12.39 0.25 -6.39
N ALA A 34 12.92 1.47 -6.32
CA ALA A 34 14.35 1.71 -6.23
C ALA A 34 14.96 1.12 -4.95
N LYS A 35 14.27 1.26 -3.81
CA LYS A 35 14.71 0.72 -2.51
C LYS A 35 14.70 -0.80 -2.49
N ILE A 36 13.64 -1.44 -3.01
CA ILE A 36 13.54 -2.90 -3.13
C ILE A 36 14.65 -3.44 -4.03
N ARG A 37 14.82 -2.87 -5.23
CA ARG A 37 15.84 -3.31 -6.19
C ARG A 37 17.26 -3.15 -5.68
N HIS A 38 17.54 -2.12 -4.87
CA HIS A 38 18.85 -1.92 -4.28
C HIS A 38 19.26 -3.09 -3.37
N GLY A 39 18.31 -3.68 -2.63
CA GLY A 39 18.54 -4.78 -1.71
C GLY A 39 19.22 -4.38 -0.39
N GLY A 40 19.13 -5.25 0.62
CA GLY A 40 19.87 -5.14 1.88
C GLY A 40 19.60 -3.89 2.72
N GLY A 41 18.50 -3.17 2.46
CA GLY A 41 18.18 -1.87 3.07
C GLY A 41 17.14 -1.90 4.18
N PHE A 42 16.34 -2.97 4.30
CA PHE A 42 15.30 -3.13 5.31
C PHE A 42 14.80 -4.59 5.38
N ASP A 43 14.30 -5.01 6.55
CA ASP A 43 13.60 -6.29 6.74
C ASP A 43 12.07 -6.16 6.61
N ALA A 44 11.54 -4.93 6.71
CA ALA A 44 10.13 -4.62 6.54
C ALA A 44 9.95 -3.24 5.90
N GLY A 45 9.01 -3.14 4.96
CA GLY A 45 8.66 -1.90 4.26
C GLY A 45 7.15 -1.66 4.29
N PHE A 46 6.75 -0.39 4.26
CA PHE A 46 5.35 0.03 4.17
C PHE A 46 5.22 1.09 3.08
N VAL A 47 4.28 0.87 2.15
CA VAL A 47 3.99 1.76 1.03
C VAL A 47 2.51 2.10 1.09
N TYR A 48 2.19 3.39 0.93
CA TYR A 48 0.82 3.91 1.00
C TYR A 48 0.53 4.73 -0.25
N PHE A 49 -0.64 4.49 -0.84
CA PHE A 49 -1.17 5.18 -2.01
C PHE A 49 -2.53 5.77 -1.64
N CYS A 50 -2.79 7.02 -2.03
CA CYS A 50 -3.96 7.77 -1.58
C CYS A 50 -4.84 8.29 -2.74
N ASP A 51 -4.40 8.17 -4.00
CA ASP A 51 -5.16 8.63 -5.17
C ASP A 51 -6.57 8.03 -5.27
N VAL A 52 -6.75 6.78 -4.84
CA VAL A 52 -8.09 6.14 -4.80
C VAL A 52 -8.99 6.79 -3.74
N ASP A 53 -8.44 7.17 -2.59
CA ASP A 53 -9.18 7.82 -1.51
C ASP A 53 -9.62 9.23 -1.95
N ASP A 54 -8.70 10.03 -2.49
CA ASP A 54 -8.97 11.36 -3.02
C ASP A 54 -10.03 11.33 -4.14
N ALA A 55 -9.91 10.39 -5.08
CA ALA A 55 -10.92 10.21 -6.12
C ALA A 55 -12.30 9.83 -5.53
N GLY A 56 -12.32 9.00 -4.49
CA GLY A 56 -13.53 8.63 -3.76
C GLY A 56 -14.19 9.82 -3.06
N HIS A 57 -13.41 10.75 -2.54
CA HIS A 57 -13.90 12.01 -1.98
C HIS A 57 -14.49 12.95 -3.04
N VAL A 58 -13.81 13.10 -4.18
CA VAL A 58 -14.17 14.11 -5.20
C VAL A 58 -15.32 13.64 -6.09
N TYR A 59 -15.34 12.37 -6.50
CA TYR A 59 -16.26 11.86 -7.52
C TYR A 59 -17.24 10.79 -7.01
N GLY A 60 -16.98 10.18 -5.86
CA GLY A 60 -17.73 9.01 -5.41
C GLY A 60 -17.35 7.73 -6.15
N LEU A 61 -17.92 6.60 -5.73
CA LEU A 61 -17.43 5.25 -6.10
C LEU A 61 -17.95 4.74 -7.44
N GLY A 62 -19.05 5.32 -7.94
CA GLY A 62 -19.69 4.92 -9.19
C GLY A 62 -19.06 5.51 -10.45
N ASP A 63 -18.27 6.57 -10.30
CA ASP A 63 -17.76 7.36 -11.41
C ASP A 63 -16.48 6.75 -12.03
N GLU A 64 -16.25 7.01 -13.32
CA GLU A 64 -15.10 6.46 -14.05
C GLU A 64 -13.77 6.97 -13.49
N GLN A 65 -13.75 8.17 -12.92
CA GLN A 65 -12.57 8.78 -12.30
C GLN A 65 -12.06 7.97 -11.10
N TYR A 66 -12.96 7.39 -10.30
CA TYR A 66 -12.60 6.48 -9.21
C TYR A 66 -12.02 5.17 -9.76
N ARG A 67 -12.62 4.65 -10.84
CA ARG A 67 -12.11 3.45 -11.52
C ARG A 67 -10.73 3.69 -12.16
N ASP A 68 -10.50 4.88 -12.72
CA ASP A 68 -9.21 5.29 -13.24
C ASP A 68 -8.15 5.42 -12.14
N ALA A 69 -8.51 5.94 -10.97
CA ALA A 69 -7.62 5.95 -9.80
C ALA A 69 -7.23 4.54 -9.37
N ILE A 70 -8.19 3.61 -9.32
CA ILE A 70 -7.90 2.20 -9.06
C ILE A 70 -6.90 1.64 -10.08
N ARG A 71 -7.10 1.90 -11.38
CA ARG A 71 -6.17 1.44 -12.43
C ARG A 71 -4.77 2.02 -12.28
N ARG A 72 -4.64 3.28 -11.87
CA ARG A 72 -3.33 3.91 -11.62
C ARG A 72 -2.63 3.28 -10.43
N VAL A 73 -3.32 3.13 -9.30
CA VAL A 73 -2.76 2.48 -8.10
C VAL A 73 -2.41 1.01 -8.36
N ASP A 74 -3.24 0.29 -9.11
CA ASP A 74 -2.96 -1.10 -9.53
C ASP A 74 -1.66 -1.20 -10.36
N ALA A 75 -1.42 -0.24 -11.26
CA ALA A 75 -0.16 -0.19 -12.02
C ALA A 75 1.06 0.09 -11.11
N HIS A 76 0.91 0.92 -10.07
CA HIS A 76 1.95 1.14 -9.06
C HIS A 76 2.22 -0.13 -8.24
N VAL A 77 1.17 -0.83 -7.81
CA VAL A 77 1.30 -2.14 -7.13
C VAL A 77 2.02 -3.13 -8.03
N SER A 78 1.65 -3.24 -9.31
CA SER A 78 2.33 -4.12 -10.27
C SER A 78 3.83 -3.84 -10.34
N ALA A 79 4.24 -2.57 -10.43
CA ALA A 79 5.65 -2.21 -10.48
C ALA A 79 6.42 -2.58 -9.20
N VAL A 80 5.79 -2.44 -8.03
CA VAL A 80 6.35 -2.88 -6.74
C VAL A 80 6.48 -4.40 -6.69
N ILE A 81 5.47 -5.15 -7.12
CA ILE A 81 5.53 -6.62 -7.18
C ILE A 81 6.62 -7.09 -8.15
N ASP A 82 6.75 -6.48 -9.32
CA ASP A 82 7.83 -6.80 -10.28
C ASP A 82 9.22 -6.57 -9.65
N ALA A 83 9.38 -5.51 -8.85
CA ALA A 83 10.61 -5.24 -8.12
C ALA A 83 10.89 -6.31 -7.05
N VAL A 84 9.87 -6.72 -6.29
CA VAL A 84 9.96 -7.81 -5.31
C VAL A 84 10.36 -9.11 -5.99
N GLN A 85 9.69 -9.49 -7.08
CA GLN A 85 9.96 -10.73 -7.82
C GLN A 85 11.35 -10.76 -8.45
N SER A 86 11.97 -9.60 -8.71
CA SER A 86 13.36 -9.54 -9.21
C SER A 86 14.41 -9.90 -8.15
N ARG A 87 14.02 -10.04 -6.87
CA ARG A 87 14.88 -10.40 -5.74
C ARG A 87 14.82 -11.91 -5.46
N GLU A 88 15.23 -12.73 -6.41
CA GLU A 88 15.09 -14.20 -6.35
C GLU A 88 15.84 -14.86 -5.17
N ASP A 89 16.86 -14.19 -4.62
CA ASP A 89 17.65 -14.68 -3.47
C ASP A 89 17.02 -14.33 -2.10
N GLU A 90 15.87 -13.65 -2.08
CA GLU A 90 15.17 -13.21 -0.86
C GLU A 90 13.79 -13.84 -0.74
N ASP A 91 13.34 -14.07 0.49
CA ASP A 91 11.99 -14.55 0.78
C ASP A 91 11.10 -13.38 1.21
N TRP A 92 10.07 -13.11 0.42
CA TRP A 92 9.19 -11.96 0.53
C TRP A 92 7.77 -12.38 0.86
N LEU A 93 7.25 -11.86 1.96
CA LEU A 93 5.81 -11.80 2.23
C LEU A 93 5.29 -10.41 1.84
N VAL A 94 4.34 -10.37 0.90
CA VAL A 94 3.65 -9.14 0.51
C VAL A 94 2.21 -9.18 1.02
N VAL A 95 1.83 -8.13 1.73
CA VAL A 95 0.48 -7.93 2.27
C VAL A 95 -0.06 -6.62 1.70
N LEU A 96 -1.17 -6.69 0.98
CA LEU A 96 -1.90 -5.54 0.46
C LEU A 96 -3.22 -5.42 1.22
N THR A 97 -3.60 -4.23 1.66
CA THR A 97 -4.84 -4.00 2.41
C THR A 97 -5.34 -2.58 2.20
N THR A 98 -6.65 -2.38 2.40
CA THR A 98 -7.22 -1.04 2.59
C THR A 98 -7.38 -0.76 4.07
N ASP A 99 -7.26 0.49 4.50
CA ASP A 99 -7.50 0.88 5.88
C ASP A 99 -8.97 1.20 6.15
N HIS A 100 -9.72 1.61 5.12
CA HIS A 100 -11.16 1.83 5.17
C HIS A 100 -11.84 1.63 3.81
N GLY A 101 -13.17 1.72 3.82
CA GLY A 101 -13.99 1.86 2.63
C GLY A 101 -14.60 3.26 2.52
N HIS A 102 -15.61 3.39 1.68
CA HIS A 102 -16.23 4.66 1.30
C HIS A 102 -17.75 4.53 1.19
N ARG A 103 -18.47 5.66 1.23
CA ARG A 103 -19.88 5.72 0.84
C ARG A 103 -20.00 5.76 -0.69
N ASP A 104 -21.10 5.27 -1.25
CA ASP A 104 -21.30 5.24 -2.71
C ASP A 104 -21.23 6.64 -3.32
N GLU A 105 -21.81 7.64 -2.65
CA GLU A 105 -21.76 9.05 -3.03
C GLU A 105 -20.41 9.75 -2.77
N GLY A 106 -19.45 9.06 -2.13
CA GLY A 106 -18.14 9.59 -1.79
C GLY A 106 -17.99 10.07 -0.34
N GLY A 107 -16.73 10.09 0.12
CA GLY A 107 -16.29 10.39 1.47
C GLY A 107 -16.57 9.32 2.53
N HIS A 108 -15.81 9.36 3.61
CA HIS A 108 -15.86 8.41 4.73
C HIS A 108 -15.79 9.16 6.08
N GLY A 109 -15.68 8.42 7.20
CA GLY A 109 -15.53 8.96 8.56
C GLY A 109 -16.72 8.67 9.49
N GLY A 110 -17.76 8.04 8.97
CA GLY A 110 -18.87 7.47 9.74
C GLY A 110 -18.57 6.08 10.27
N THR A 111 -19.64 5.34 10.58
CA THR A 111 -19.56 3.97 11.11
C THR A 111 -20.39 2.99 10.30
N SER A 112 -20.70 3.30 9.04
CA SER A 112 -21.43 2.36 8.19
C SER A 112 -20.58 1.12 7.91
N ASP A 113 -21.25 0.02 7.54
CA ASP A 113 -20.53 -1.22 7.22
C ASP A 113 -19.64 -1.03 5.98
N ARG A 114 -20.08 -0.24 4.99
CA ARG A 114 -19.27 0.10 3.80
C ARG A 114 -18.01 0.89 4.12
N GLU A 115 -18.09 1.87 5.02
CA GLU A 115 -16.93 2.66 5.41
C GLU A 115 -15.93 1.84 6.25
N ARG A 116 -16.41 0.83 6.98
CA ARG A 116 -15.57 -0.06 7.80
C ARG A 116 -15.12 -1.32 7.06
N GLU A 117 -15.59 -1.53 5.84
CA GLU A 117 -15.22 -2.66 5.01
C GLU A 117 -13.77 -2.48 4.53
N SER A 118 -12.94 -3.46 4.87
CA SER A 118 -11.54 -3.54 4.44
C SER A 118 -11.23 -4.97 4.05
N TRP A 119 -10.24 -5.14 3.19
CA TRP A 119 -9.77 -6.44 2.73
C TRP A 119 -8.26 -6.54 2.87
N ALA A 120 -7.76 -7.78 2.87
CA ALA A 120 -6.34 -8.07 2.78
C ALA A 120 -6.09 -9.13 1.70
N ILE A 121 -5.02 -8.94 0.93
CA ILE A 121 -4.46 -9.91 -0.01
C ILE A 121 -3.05 -10.24 0.47
N VAL A 122 -2.72 -11.53 0.50
CA VAL A 122 -1.41 -12.02 0.94
C VAL A 122 -0.79 -12.84 -0.17
N TRP A 123 0.48 -12.57 -0.45
CA TRP A 123 1.29 -13.29 -1.41
C TRP A 123 2.68 -13.56 -0.83
N SER A 124 3.28 -14.69 -1.19
CA SER A 124 4.64 -15.04 -0.80
C SER A 124 5.45 -15.51 -2.00
N SER A 125 6.73 -15.13 -2.08
CA SER A 125 7.65 -15.56 -3.14
C SER A 125 7.93 -17.05 -3.14
N ASN A 126 7.93 -17.68 -1.96
CA ASN A 126 8.15 -19.12 -1.83
C ASN A 126 6.86 -19.97 -2.00
N GLY A 127 5.70 -19.31 -2.15
CA GLY A 127 4.38 -19.94 -2.28
C GLY A 127 3.77 -20.44 -0.97
N GLU A 128 4.50 -20.38 0.15
CA GLU A 128 3.98 -20.68 1.48
C GLU A 128 3.29 -19.44 2.06
N LEU A 129 2.00 -19.57 2.35
CA LEU A 129 1.20 -18.50 2.96
C LEU A 129 1.02 -18.75 4.46
N PRO A 130 1.02 -17.70 5.29
CA PRO A 130 0.74 -17.84 6.71
C PRO A 130 -0.72 -18.29 6.94
N GLN A 131 -0.94 -19.09 7.99
CA GLN A 131 -2.27 -19.59 8.35
C GLN A 131 -3.08 -18.51 9.09
N TRP A 132 -3.55 -17.51 8.36
CA TRP A 132 -4.38 -16.44 8.92
C TRP A 132 -5.87 -16.80 8.88
N PRO A 133 -6.66 -16.33 9.87
CA PRO A 133 -8.11 -16.47 9.83
C PRO A 133 -8.69 -15.64 8.66
N VAL A 134 -9.87 -16.04 8.19
CA VAL A 134 -10.61 -15.31 7.14
C VAL A 134 -11.00 -13.91 7.61
N GLU A 135 -11.32 -13.77 8.89
CA GLU A 135 -11.61 -12.49 9.53
C GLU A 135 -10.45 -12.08 10.43
N ILE A 136 -9.86 -10.93 10.13
CA ILE A 136 -8.75 -10.35 10.89
C ILE A 136 -9.27 -9.06 11.52
N ALA A 137 -9.14 -8.95 12.85
CA ALA A 137 -9.42 -7.69 13.52
C ALA A 137 -8.41 -6.62 12.99
N PRO A 138 -8.84 -5.40 12.61
CA PRO A 138 -7.97 -4.44 11.94
C PRO A 138 -6.62 -4.17 12.64
N HIS A 139 -6.64 -4.10 13.98
CA HIS A 139 -5.45 -3.87 14.80
C HIS A 139 -4.48 -5.08 14.88
N LYS A 140 -4.83 -6.23 14.31
CA LYS A 140 -4.02 -7.46 14.34
C LYS A 140 -3.21 -7.69 13.08
N LEU A 141 -3.60 -7.11 11.95
CA LEU A 141 -2.97 -7.40 10.66
C LEU A 141 -1.47 -7.11 10.67
N ALA A 142 -1.06 -5.96 11.21
CA ALA A 142 0.36 -5.59 11.28
C ALA A 142 1.18 -6.54 12.18
N GLU A 143 0.64 -6.92 13.34
CA GLU A 143 1.27 -7.89 14.24
C GLU A 143 1.44 -9.25 13.55
N MET A 144 0.40 -9.70 12.85
CA MET A 144 0.39 -10.97 12.13
C MET A 144 1.37 -10.98 10.95
N ALA A 145 1.45 -9.88 10.18
CA ALA A 145 2.40 -9.72 9.08
C ALA A 145 3.85 -9.79 9.58
N LEU A 146 4.17 -9.10 10.67
CA LEU A 146 5.51 -9.09 11.24
C LEU A 146 5.90 -10.41 11.90
N ALA A 147 4.93 -11.20 12.36
CA ALA A 147 5.17 -12.53 12.94
C ALA A 147 5.39 -13.63 11.87
N ALA A 148 5.03 -13.36 10.62
CA ALA A 148 5.11 -14.31 9.50
C ALA A 148 6.39 -14.17 8.65
N ARG A 149 7.32 -13.30 9.05
CA ARG A 149 8.63 -13.08 8.41
C ARG A 149 9.68 -14.12 8.82
#